data_AF-A0A535HXM9-F1
#
_entry.id   AF-A0A535HXM9-F1
#
_cell.length_a   1.000
_cell.length_b   1.000
_cell.length_c   1.000
_cell.angle_alpha   90.00
_cell.angle_beta   90.00
_cell.angle_gamma   90.00
#
_symmetry.space_group_name_H-M   'P 1'
#
loop_
_entity.id
_entity.type
_entity.pdbx_description
1 polymer ?
#
loop_
_entity_poly.entity_id
_entity_poly.type
_entity_poly.pdbx_seq_one_letter_code
_entity_poly.pdbx_strand_id
1 'polypeptide(L)'
;MVLALLAALLMVAAAVSETLAYVLHAGTDIGRFWFVVLVGAIPGLATASVIGIATLKRDNNRRAVVRLPYASAIGLPFIFIGGAWSGFALGFSELPPDSPASLAAFAYQVAFGAAVVGDLVLLVASRLAPIDFG
;
A
#
# COMPACT_ATOMS: atom_id res chain seq x y z
N MET A 1 -14.96 -3.30 -10.99
CA MET A 1 -14.02 -2.15 -10.85
C MET A 1 -13.68 -1.76 -9.41
N VAL A 2 -14.64 -1.89 -8.49
CA VAL A 2 -14.56 -1.44 -7.09
C VAL A 2 -13.38 -2.02 -6.31
N LEU A 3 -13.11 -3.33 -6.44
CA LEU A 3 -12.04 -4.01 -5.68
C LEU A 3 -10.65 -3.42 -5.95
N ALA A 4 -10.34 -3.08 -7.20
CA ALA A 4 -9.04 -2.52 -7.58
C ALA A 4 -8.85 -1.10 -7.04
N LEU A 5 -9.91 -0.28 -7.06
CA LEU A 5 -9.88 1.05 -6.46
C LEU A 5 -9.75 0.99 -4.94
N LEU A 6 -10.45 0.06 -4.28
CA LEU A 6 -10.32 -0.15 -2.85
C LEU A 6 -8.91 -0.59 -2.46
N ALA A 7 -8.32 -1.54 -3.20
CA ALA A 7 -6.94 -1.97 -2.97
C ALA A 7 -5.95 -0.80 -3.13
N ALA A 8 -6.10 0.01 -4.18
CA ALA A 8 -5.25 1.19 -4.39
C ALA A 8 -5.43 2.23 -3.27
N LEU A 9 -6.64 2.48 -2.81
CA LEU A 9 -6.91 3.41 -1.71
C LEU A 9 -6.32 2.91 -0.39
N LEU A 10 -6.39 1.61 -0.11
CA LEU A 10 -5.79 1.01 1.08
C LEU A 10 -4.26 1.13 1.06
N MET A 11 -3.62 0.94 -0.10
CA MET A 11 -2.19 1.15 -0.27
C MET A 11 -1.78 2.61 -0.03
N VAL A 12 -2.57 3.58 -0.51
CA VAL A 12 -2.34 5.01 -0.24
C VAL A 12 -2.54 5.31 1.24
N ALA A 13 -3.60 4.78 1.87
CA ALA A 13 -3.84 4.96 3.30
C ALA A 13 -2.68 4.41 4.13
N ALA A 14 -2.17 3.23 3.80
CA ALA A 14 -0.99 2.66 4.44
C ALA A 14 0.23 3.59 4.30
N ALA A 15 0.56 4.02 3.08
CA ALA A 15 1.71 4.91 2.86
C ALA A 15 1.60 6.25 3.63
N VAL A 16 0.40 6.83 3.70
CA VAL A 16 0.15 8.06 4.46
C VAL A 16 0.29 7.82 5.95
N SER A 17 -0.33 6.77 6.49
CA SER A 17 -0.26 6.42 7.92
C SER A 17 1.16 6.08 8.36
N GLU A 18 1.94 5.39 7.52
CA GLU A 18 3.36 5.12 7.74
C GLU A 18 4.15 6.42 7.87
N THR A 19 4.04 7.27 6.85
CA THR A 19 4.75 8.55 6.80
C THR A 19 4.40 9.39 8.03
N LEU A 20 3.11 9.44 8.39
CA LEU A 20 2.63 10.16 9.55
C LEU A 20 3.20 9.60 10.86
N ALA A 21 3.27 8.28 11.01
CA ALA A 21 3.86 7.65 12.21
C ALA A 21 5.32 8.07 12.41
N TYR A 22 6.12 8.06 11.33
CA TYR A 22 7.52 8.49 11.39
C TYR A 22 7.67 10.00 11.58
N VAL A 23 6.84 10.83 10.96
CA VAL A 23 6.85 12.29 11.17
C VAL A 23 6.53 12.63 12.62
N LEU A 24 5.50 12.01 13.18
CA LEU A 24 5.09 12.25 14.56
C LEU A 24 6.08 11.69 15.58
N HIS A 25 6.77 10.60 15.24
CA HIS A 25 7.82 10.04 16.09
C HIS A 25 9.11 10.88 16.05
N ALA A 26 9.55 11.27 14.86
CA ALA A 26 10.82 11.97 14.66
C ALA A 26 10.78 13.47 14.99
N GLY A 27 9.59 14.08 14.94
CA GLY A 27 9.42 15.51 15.09
C GLY A 27 10.22 16.28 14.04
N THR A 28 11.26 16.99 14.48
CA THR A 28 12.14 17.78 13.60
C THR A 28 13.28 17.00 12.96
N ASP A 29 13.57 15.78 13.41
CA ASP A 29 14.71 14.96 12.96
C ASP A 29 14.28 13.83 12.00
N ILE A 30 13.38 14.15 11.06
CA ILE A 30 12.87 13.21 10.04
C ILE A 30 14.00 12.62 9.17
N GLY A 31 15.13 13.31 9.09
CA GLY A 31 16.33 12.90 8.36
C GLY A 31 16.96 11.60 8.87
N ARG A 32 16.54 11.07 10.03
CA ARG A 32 16.94 9.73 10.48
C ARG A 32 16.10 8.60 9.88
N PHE A 33 14.87 8.89 9.49
CA PHE A 33 13.88 7.88 9.10
C PHE A 33 13.49 7.94 7.62
N TRP A 34 13.98 8.95 6.88
CA TRP A 34 13.65 9.16 5.46
C TRP A 34 13.80 7.89 4.61
N PHE A 35 14.89 7.12 4.81
CA PHE A 35 15.12 5.89 4.05
C PHE A 35 14.09 4.80 4.38
N VAL A 36 13.74 4.65 5.66
CA VAL A 36 12.76 3.66 6.11
C VAL A 36 11.37 3.98 5.57
N VAL A 37 10.98 5.25 5.64
CA VAL A 37 9.72 5.76 5.07
C VAL A 37 9.66 5.56 3.56
N LEU A 38 10.75 5.85 2.84
CA LEU A 38 10.78 5.66 1.38
C LEU A 38 10.63 4.20 1.00
N VAL A 39 11.32 3.29 1.68
CA VAL A 39 11.29 1.85 1.38
C VAL A 39 9.91 1.25 1.64
N GLY A 40 9.17 1.72 2.66
CA GLY A 40 7.81 1.25 2.91
C GLY A 40 6.74 1.93 2.04
N ALA A 41 6.77 3.26 1.92
CA ALA A 41 5.72 4.01 1.26
C ALA A 41 5.79 3.95 -0.28
N ILE A 42 6.98 4.01 -0.89
CA ILE A 42 7.11 4.10 -2.35
C ILE A 42 6.52 2.87 -3.06
N PRO A 43 6.83 1.62 -2.65
CA PRO A 43 6.25 0.45 -3.31
C PRO A 43 4.72 0.43 -3.28
N GLY A 44 4.13 0.83 -2.14
CA GLY A 44 2.68 1.00 -1.99
C GLY A 44 2.11 2.02 -2.96
N LEU A 45 2.67 3.22 -2.99
CA LEU A 45 2.22 4.31 -3.86
C LEU A 45 2.41 4.00 -5.36
N ALA A 46 3.53 3.38 -5.72
CA ALA A 46 3.80 2.98 -7.09
C ALA A 46 2.77 1.96 -7.58
N THR A 47 2.52 0.93 -6.77
CA THR A 47 1.53 -0.12 -7.10
C THR A 47 0.12 0.44 -7.14
N ALA A 48 -0.26 1.28 -6.17
CA ALA A 48 -1.55 1.97 -6.13
C ALA A 48 -1.78 2.83 -7.38
N SER A 49 -0.75 3.56 -7.81
CA SER A 49 -0.80 4.40 -9.01
C SER A 49 -1.03 3.57 -10.27
N VAL A 50 -0.31 2.46 -10.42
CA VAL A 50 -0.48 1.57 -11.58
C VAL A 50 -1.87 0.93 -11.59
N ILE A 51 -2.35 0.44 -10.45
CA ILE A 51 -3.69 -0.15 -10.31
C ILE A 51 -4.77 0.92 -10.61
N GLY A 52 -4.64 2.12 -10.04
CA GLY A 52 -5.57 3.22 -10.24
C GLY A 52 -5.64 3.66 -11.72
N ILE A 53 -4.49 3.89 -12.35
CA ILE A 53 -4.41 4.26 -13.77
C ILE A 53 -4.98 3.15 -14.67
N ALA A 54 -4.65 1.88 -14.40
CA ALA A 54 -5.16 0.76 -15.17
C ALA A 54 -6.68 0.60 -15.02
N THR A 55 -7.21 0.92 -13.84
CA THR A 55 -8.65 0.89 -13.57
C THR A 55 -9.39 2.03 -14.25
N LEU A 56 -8.88 3.26 -14.17
CA LEU A 56 -9.48 4.46 -14.79
C LEU A 56 -9.41 4.44 -16.33
N LYS A 57 -8.39 3.82 -16.93
CA LYS A 57 -8.25 3.70 -18.39
C LYS A 57 -9.00 2.52 -19.00
N ARG A 58 -9.70 1.71 -18.20
CA ARG A 58 -10.34 0.48 -18.64
C ARG A 58 -11.48 0.72 -19.64
N ASP A 59 -12.20 1.84 -19.52
CA ASP A 59 -13.32 2.19 -20.43
C ASP A 59 -12.90 2.38 -21.90
N ASN A 60 -11.65 2.71 -22.18
CA ASN A 60 -11.18 2.97 -23.55
C ASN A 60 -10.30 1.86 -24.14
N ASN A 61 -9.93 0.81 -23.39
CA ASN A 61 -8.98 -0.19 -23.88
C ASN A 61 -9.10 -1.55 -23.18
N ARG A 62 -9.59 -2.57 -23.90
CA ARG A 62 -9.54 -4.00 -23.47
C ARG A 62 -8.12 -4.46 -23.05
N ARG A 63 -7.05 -3.81 -23.54
CA ARG A 63 -5.66 -4.08 -23.13
C ARG A 63 -5.35 -3.70 -21.68
N ALA A 64 -6.16 -2.84 -21.04
CA ALA A 64 -5.98 -2.46 -19.63
C ALA A 64 -6.29 -3.63 -18.67
N VAL A 65 -7.24 -4.51 -19.04
CA VAL A 65 -7.63 -5.69 -18.25
C VAL A 65 -6.46 -6.67 -18.08
N VAL A 66 -5.61 -6.79 -19.10
CA VAL A 66 -4.43 -7.66 -19.07
C VAL A 66 -3.33 -7.09 -18.17
N ARG A 67 -3.31 -5.78 -17.87
CA ARG A 67 -2.21 -5.12 -17.14
C ARG A 67 -2.36 -5.14 -15.61
N LEU A 68 -3.59 -5.22 -15.11
CA LEU A 68 -3.89 -5.31 -13.67
C LEU A 68 -3.22 -6.52 -12.97
N PRO A 69 -3.28 -7.76 -13.51
CA PRO A 69 -2.58 -8.89 -12.89
C PRO A 69 -1.06 -8.73 -12.85
N TYR A 70 -0.46 -8.04 -13.83
CA TYR A 70 0.99 -7.80 -13.83
C TYR A 70 1.39 -6.73 -12.83
N ALA A 71 0.59 -5.66 -12.70
CA ALA A 71 0.81 -4.60 -11.72
C ALA A 71 0.78 -5.16 -10.29
N SER A 72 -0.24 -5.96 -9.98
CA SER A 72 -0.40 -6.62 -8.69
C SER A 72 0.69 -7.67 -8.47
N ALA A 73 0.92 -8.59 -9.42
CA ALA A 73 1.93 -9.65 -9.25
C ALA A 73 3.36 -9.13 -9.06
N ILE A 74 3.71 -8.00 -9.68
CA ILE A 74 5.03 -7.38 -9.55
C ILE A 74 5.09 -6.49 -8.30
N GLY A 75 4.03 -5.73 -8.00
CA GLY A 75 4.02 -4.77 -6.89
C GLY A 75 3.94 -5.44 -5.51
N LEU A 76 3.17 -6.52 -5.39
CA LEU A 76 2.86 -7.17 -4.11
C LEU A 76 4.10 -7.63 -3.32
N PRO A 77 5.13 -8.24 -3.93
CA PRO A 77 6.38 -8.57 -3.22
C PRO A 77 7.10 -7.33 -2.66
N PHE A 78 7.15 -6.23 -3.42
CA PHE A 78 7.82 -5.01 -2.98
C PHE A 78 7.03 -4.28 -1.89
N ILE A 79 5.69 -4.26 -1.99
CA ILE A 79 4.82 -3.77 -0.93
C ILE A 79 5.04 -4.60 0.34
N PHE A 80 5.01 -5.92 0.21
CA PHE A 80 5.12 -6.81 1.36
C PHE A 80 6.47 -6.65 2.05
N ILE A 81 7.58 -6.69 1.30
CA ILE A 81 8.92 -6.57 1.88
C ILE A 81 9.16 -5.16 2.44
N GLY A 82 8.86 -4.12 1.66
CA GLY A 82 9.09 -2.73 2.05
C GLY A 82 8.23 -2.31 3.24
N GLY A 83 6.94 -2.62 3.18
CA GLY A 83 6.02 -2.29 4.26
C GLY A 83 6.19 -3.17 5.49
N ALA A 84 6.50 -4.47 5.35
CA ALA A 84 6.84 -5.28 6.52
C ALA A 84 8.11 -4.72 7.19
N TRP A 85 9.13 -4.35 6.42
CA TRP A 85 10.36 -3.75 6.95
C TRP A 85 10.09 -2.47 7.74
N SER A 86 9.34 -1.52 7.17
CA SER A 86 9.05 -0.27 7.86
C SER A 86 8.08 -0.45 9.03
N GLY A 87 7.17 -1.41 8.97
CA GLY A 87 6.33 -1.82 10.09
C GLY A 87 7.10 -2.46 11.22
N PHE A 88 8.08 -3.31 10.92
CA PHE A 88 9.00 -3.84 11.93
C PHE A 88 9.80 -2.72 12.60
N ALA A 89 10.35 -1.80 11.81
CA ALA A 89 11.06 -0.65 12.35
C ALA A 89 10.16 0.18 13.30
N LEU A 90 8.90 0.45 12.94
CA LEU A 90 7.93 1.10 13.85
C LEU A 90 7.70 0.30 15.13
N GLY A 91 7.62 -1.02 15.03
CA GLY A 91 7.46 -1.92 16.19
C GLY A 91 8.64 -1.88 17.17
N PHE A 92 9.85 -1.57 16.68
CA PHE A 92 11.05 -1.42 17.51
C PHE A 92 11.33 0.02 17.97
N SER A 93 10.59 1.02 17.48
CA SER A 93 10.80 2.43 17.81
C SER A 93 10.25 2.87 19.18
N GLU A 94 9.81 1.93 20.03
CA GLU A 94 9.28 2.19 21.39
C GLU A 94 8.35 3.41 21.46
N LEU A 95 7.32 3.42 20.60
CA LEU A 95 6.38 4.54 20.54
C LEU A 95 5.64 4.68 21.89
N PRO A 96 5.54 5.90 22.46
CA PRO A 96 4.78 6.10 23.69
C PRO A 96 3.33 5.65 23.50
N PRO A 97 2.76 4.89 24.44
CA PRO A 97 1.36 4.49 24.37
C PRO A 97 0.47 5.74 24.33
N ASP A 98 -0.60 5.67 23.55
CA ASP A 98 -1.58 6.75 23.33
C ASP A 98 -1.02 8.02 22.67
N SER A 99 0.21 7.98 22.16
CA SER A 99 0.75 9.08 21.35
C SER A 99 0.12 9.12 19.95
N PRO A 100 0.04 10.30 19.31
CA PRO A 100 -0.37 10.41 17.90
C PRO A 100 0.43 9.49 16.97
N ALA A 101 1.73 9.29 17.25
CA ALA A 101 2.58 8.38 16.50
C ALA A 101 2.14 6.91 16.64
N SER A 102 1.77 6.47 17.85
CA SER A 102 1.27 5.11 18.11
C SER A 102 -0.06 4.84 17.39
N LEU A 103 -0.96 5.83 17.34
CA LEU A 103 -2.22 5.72 16.62
C LEU A 103 -2.00 5.63 15.10
N ALA A 104 -1.07 6.45 14.56
CA ALA A 104 -0.71 6.40 13.15
C ALA A 104 -0.03 5.08 12.77
N ALA A 105 0.82 4.53 13.64
CA ALA A 105 1.44 3.22 13.45
C ALA A 105 0.41 2.08 13.46
N PHE A 106 -0.59 2.14 14.35
CA PHE A 106 -1.70 1.19 14.34
C PHE A 106 -2.53 1.29 13.04
N ALA A 107 -2.89 2.50 12.64
CA ALA A 107 -3.62 2.73 11.38
C ALA A 107 -2.83 2.21 10.17
N TYR A 108 -1.51 2.39 10.18
CA TYR A 108 -0.62 1.83 9.18
C TYR A 108 -0.71 0.30 9.12
N GLN A 109 -0.55 -0.40 10.26
CA GLN A 109 -0.58 -1.87 10.28
C GLN A 109 -1.91 -2.43 9.76
N VAL A 110 -3.03 -1.81 10.13
CA VAL A 110 -4.36 -2.19 9.66
C VAL A 110 -4.51 -1.93 8.15
N ALA A 111 -4.15 -0.74 7.69
CA ALA A 111 -4.25 -0.36 6.28
C ALA A 111 -3.31 -1.21 5.40
N PHE A 112 -2.09 -1.48 5.88
CA PHE A 112 -1.11 -2.32 5.20
C PHE A 112 -1.60 -3.76 5.08
N GLY A 113 -2.08 -4.36 6.18
CA GLY A 113 -2.66 -5.70 6.15
C GLY A 113 -3.84 -5.79 5.18
N ALA A 114 -4.75 -4.82 5.24
CA ALA A 114 -5.89 -4.74 4.32
C ALA A 114 -5.46 -4.53 2.86
N ALA A 115 -4.41 -3.74 2.60
CA ALA A 115 -3.86 -3.51 1.27
C ALA A 115 -3.25 -4.78 0.68
N VAL A 116 -2.44 -5.52 1.45
CA VAL A 116 -1.84 -6.79 1.03
C VAL A 116 -2.92 -7.82 0.72
N VAL A 117 -3.92 -7.96 1.61
CA VAL A 117 -5.04 -8.88 1.39
C VAL A 117 -5.86 -8.45 0.16
N GLY A 118 -6.17 -7.16 0.03
CA GLY A 118 -6.91 -6.62 -1.10
C GLY A 118 -6.20 -6.86 -2.44
N ASP A 119 -4.88 -6.68 -2.48
CA ASP A 119 -4.08 -6.93 -3.67
C ASP A 119 -3.96 -8.42 -3.99
N LEU A 120 -3.84 -9.29 -2.97
CA LEU A 120 -3.89 -10.74 -3.15
C LEU A 120 -5.24 -11.20 -3.73
N VAL A 121 -6.35 -10.69 -3.21
CA VAL A 121 -7.69 -11.01 -3.72
C VAL A 121 -7.84 -10.49 -5.15
N LEU A 122 -7.35 -9.28 -5.45
CA LEU A 122 -7.34 -8.74 -6.81
C LEU A 122 -6.54 -9.63 -7.76
N LEU A 123 -5.36 -10.08 -7.35
CA LEU A 123 -4.51 -10.97 -8.13
C LEU A 123 -5.21 -12.30 -8.39
N VAL A 124 -5.73 -12.97 -7.36
CA VAL A 124 -6.43 -14.25 -7.50
C VAL A 124 -7.68 -14.10 -8.39
N ALA A 125 -8.50 -13.08 -8.14
CA ALA A 125 -9.69 -12.78 -8.94
C ALA A 125 -9.33 -12.53 -10.41
N SER A 126 -8.22 -11.84 -10.69
CA SER A 126 -7.76 -11.58 -12.06
C SER A 126 -7.25 -12.82 -12.79
N ARG A 127 -6.91 -13.90 -12.07
CA ARG A 127 -6.41 -15.16 -12.63
C ARG A 127 -7.49 -16.22 -12.82
N LEU A 128 -8.52 -16.22 -11.97
CA LEU A 128 -9.60 -17.20 -11.99
C LEU A 128 -10.72 -16.87 -13.00
N ALA A 129 -10.69 -15.68 -13.58
CA ALA A 129 -11.83 -15.11 -14.27
C ALA A 129 -11.49 -14.67 -15.71
N PRO A 130 -12.27 -15.05 -16.74
CA PRO A 130 -12.35 -14.31 -18.00
C PRO A 130 -13.01 -12.91 -17.87
N ILE A 131 -13.27 -12.38 -16.68
CA ILE A 131 -14.55 -11.71 -16.38
C ILE A 131 -14.53 -10.18 -16.53
N ASP A 132 -15.58 -9.71 -17.20
CA ASP A 132 -16.19 -8.39 -17.09
C ASP A 132 -16.43 -8.00 -15.62
N PHE A 133 -15.60 -7.12 -15.09
CA PHE A 133 -15.90 -6.46 -13.83
C PHE A 133 -16.62 -5.16 -14.14
N GLY A 134 -17.95 -5.21 -14.13
CA GLY A 134 -18.78 -4.02 -13.99
C GLY A 134 -18.29 -3.06 -12.92
#